data_AF-A0A2G5CNS8-F1
#
_entry.id   AF-A0A2G5CNS8-F1
#
_cell.length_a   1.000
_cell.length_b   1.000
_cell.length_c   1.000
_cell.angle_alpha   90.00
_cell.angle_beta   90.00
_cell.angle_gamma   90.00
#
_symmetry.space_group_name_H-M   'P 1'
#
loop_
_entity.id
_entity.type
_entity.pdbx_description
1 polymer ?
#
loop_
_entity_poly.entity_id
_entity_poly.type
_entity_poly.pdbx_seq_one_letter_code
_entity_poly.pdbx_strand_id
1 'polypeptide(L)'
;VHIRDYNVSAGNKNDVVIPSPHQSQIMPTQLTNSLRLSSNTNPQSDWLPITGSRHGNVWYSAFHAISSGIGFQALMLPVAFATLGWTLGIICLSVLFCWQFYTIWLMIQLHESVPGTRYDRYIQLSKAAFGEKLGKLLGIFPVMYLSGGSCVILIMVAGDTMKLFIKIVCGPASKSEPLTTVECYLLFICLAILLSQFLPNLNSIAWISLIGSITAILYCTLLWAIAITKSRPTDISYVPVKPRTDIGGAFSVFNALGIIAFTFRGHNLILEIQATMPTSEKYPSCVPMWRGIKFGYLLIAFCLFPLAIGGFWAYGNKIPTGVRGGMLYALQTFHKHDTSRFVLTLISLLVLIHCVCSFQIYAMPTLDNLTFVYTSRKKKPCSTWIKVAFRVFFGCLTFFIAVAIPFLRGIAGLIGGIALPLTLAYPCFMWITIKKPKRFTAMWCINMILGSIGTIASVLVSAGGIYSLVQPGIDVRFFDP
;
A
#
# COMPACT_ATOMS: atom_id res chain seq x y z
N VAL A 1 49.88 -43.37 -18.97
CA VAL A 1 50.37 -42.84 -17.69
C VAL A 1 51.81 -42.40 -17.90
N HIS A 2 52.05 -41.11 -18.12
CA HIS A 2 53.41 -40.55 -18.14
C HIS A 2 53.35 -39.10 -17.68
N ILE A 3 53.92 -38.88 -16.50
CA ILE A 3 54.16 -37.61 -15.84
C ILE A 3 55.35 -36.95 -16.56
N ARG A 4 55.26 -35.65 -16.89
CA ARG A 4 56.40 -34.84 -17.30
C ARG A 4 56.75 -33.90 -16.16
N ASP A 5 57.96 -34.09 -15.65
CA ASP A 5 58.64 -33.24 -14.70
C ASP A 5 59.03 -31.89 -15.32
N TYR A 6 58.98 -30.88 -14.46
CA TYR A 6 59.56 -29.56 -14.66
C TYR A 6 61.10 -29.63 -14.60
N ASN A 7 61.76 -28.90 -15.48
CA ASN A 7 63.16 -28.50 -15.28
C ASN A 7 63.30 -26.99 -15.44
N VAL A 8 64.03 -26.42 -14.48
CA VAL A 8 64.28 -25.01 -14.18
C VAL A 8 65.62 -24.59 -14.78
N SER A 9 65.76 -23.31 -15.19
CA SER A 9 66.98 -22.46 -15.09
C SER A 9 66.93 -21.37 -16.17
N ALA A 10 66.58 -20.12 -15.84
CA ALA A 10 67.44 -19.02 -15.35
C ALA A 10 68.26 -18.33 -16.46
N GLY A 11 68.13 -17.00 -16.58
CA GLY A 11 69.11 -16.18 -17.31
C GLY A 11 68.58 -14.94 -18.06
N ASN A 12 68.16 -13.93 -17.30
CA ASN A 12 68.47 -12.49 -17.46
C ASN A 12 68.64 -11.87 -18.88
N LYS A 13 67.82 -10.86 -19.22
CA LYS A 13 68.26 -9.53 -19.70
C LYS A 13 67.07 -8.60 -19.98
N ASN A 14 67.19 -7.40 -19.42
CA ASN A 14 66.53 -6.13 -19.72
C ASN A 14 65.70 -6.06 -21.01
N ASP A 15 64.44 -5.64 -20.88
CA ASP A 15 63.87 -4.56 -21.70
C ASP A 15 62.59 -4.02 -21.04
N VAL A 16 62.67 -2.77 -20.58
CA VAL A 16 61.52 -1.97 -20.16
C VAL A 16 60.85 -1.46 -21.42
N VAL A 17 59.72 -2.08 -21.81
CA VAL A 17 58.87 -1.56 -22.88
C VAL A 17 57.72 -0.78 -22.26
N ILE A 18 57.80 0.55 -22.37
CA ILE A 18 56.70 1.48 -22.12
C ILE A 18 55.73 1.39 -23.32
N PRO A 19 54.44 1.06 -23.16
CA PRO A 19 53.48 1.17 -24.26
C PRO A 19 53.05 2.64 -24.42
N SER A 20 53.11 3.11 -25.65
CA SER A 20 52.68 4.43 -26.11
C SER A 20 51.15 4.62 -26.04
N PRO A 21 50.66 5.88 -25.98
CA PRO A 21 49.27 6.19 -25.67
C PRO A 21 48.40 6.21 -26.94
N HIS A 22 48.21 5.09 -27.63
CA HIS A 22 47.20 5.00 -28.69
C HIS A 22 46.65 3.58 -28.85
N GLN A 23 45.83 3.15 -27.89
CA GLN A 23 44.80 2.14 -28.11
C GLN A 23 43.50 2.62 -27.47
N SER A 24 42.78 3.44 -28.22
CA SER A 24 41.37 3.72 -27.99
C SER A 24 40.59 2.41 -28.13
N GLN A 25 40.30 1.75 -27.01
CA GLN A 25 39.30 0.69 -26.97
C GLN A 25 37.95 1.30 -27.39
N ILE A 26 37.51 0.94 -28.59
CA ILE A 26 36.16 1.21 -29.06
C ILE A 26 35.22 0.35 -28.20
N MET A 27 34.66 0.94 -27.15
CA MET A 27 33.51 0.35 -26.48
C MET A 27 32.37 0.23 -27.51
N PRO A 28 31.69 -0.92 -27.59
CA PRO A 28 30.55 -1.06 -28.49
C PRO A 28 29.48 -0.01 -28.13
N THR A 29 28.95 0.67 -29.15
CA THR A 29 27.91 1.72 -29.04
C THR A 29 26.69 1.30 -28.22
N GLN A 30 26.42 -0.01 -28.12
CA GLN A 30 25.39 -0.58 -27.24
C GLN A 30 25.71 -0.48 -25.75
N LEU A 31 26.98 -0.61 -25.36
CA LEU A 31 27.45 -0.48 -23.98
C LEU A 31 27.52 1.01 -23.57
N THR A 32 27.85 1.90 -24.52
CA THR A 32 27.77 3.35 -24.32
C THR A 32 26.34 3.87 -24.24
N ASN A 33 25.38 3.26 -24.95
CA ASN A 33 23.96 3.64 -24.84
C ASN A 33 23.27 3.05 -23.61
N SER A 34 23.60 1.82 -23.19
CA SER A 34 23.16 1.27 -21.90
C SER A 34 23.79 2.03 -20.71
N LEU A 35 25.03 2.49 -20.86
CA LEU A 35 25.67 3.41 -19.92
C LEU A 35 25.06 4.82 -19.97
N ARG A 36 24.65 5.33 -21.14
CA ARG A 36 24.02 6.67 -21.24
C ARG A 36 22.63 6.75 -20.63
N LEU A 37 21.86 5.66 -20.68
CA LEU A 37 20.56 5.60 -19.99
C LEU A 37 20.71 5.39 -18.47
N SER A 38 21.81 4.75 -18.04
CA SER A 38 22.23 4.74 -16.63
C SER A 38 23.00 6.00 -16.20
N SER A 39 23.42 6.88 -17.13
CA SER A 39 24.19 8.09 -16.81
C SER A 39 23.33 9.34 -16.57
N ASN A 40 22.00 9.25 -16.66
CA ASN A 40 21.10 10.34 -16.30
C ASN A 40 20.37 10.12 -14.96
N THR A 41 20.76 9.09 -14.21
CA THR A 41 20.37 8.95 -12.81
C THR A 41 21.25 9.87 -11.97
N ASN A 42 20.64 10.91 -11.40
CA ASN A 42 21.24 11.68 -10.31
C ASN A 42 21.88 10.68 -9.31
N PRO A 43 23.19 10.69 -9.06
CA PRO A 43 23.87 9.69 -8.20
C PRO A 43 23.23 9.53 -6.82
N GLN A 44 22.51 10.55 -6.37
CA GLN A 44 21.68 10.53 -5.18
C GLN A 44 20.61 9.44 -5.18
N SER A 45 20.05 9.04 -6.32
CA SER A 45 19.01 8.00 -6.43
C SER A 45 19.50 6.67 -5.87
N ASP A 46 20.79 6.38 -6.02
CA ASP A 46 21.34 5.09 -5.61
C ASP A 46 21.48 5.00 -4.09
N TRP A 47 21.32 6.12 -3.38
CA TRP A 47 21.38 6.18 -1.92
C TRP A 47 20.01 6.05 -1.25
N LEU A 48 18.91 6.11 -2.02
CA LEU A 48 17.56 6.16 -1.48
C LEU A 48 16.97 4.75 -1.28
N PRO A 49 16.15 4.52 -0.24
CA PRO A 49 15.49 3.24 0.04
C PRO A 49 14.72 2.63 -1.13
N ILE A 50 14.08 3.44 -1.99
CA ILE A 50 13.27 2.90 -3.10
C ILE A 50 14.15 2.60 -4.32
N THR A 51 15.05 3.51 -4.69
CA THR A 51 15.82 3.45 -5.94
C THR A 51 17.22 2.86 -5.80
N GLY A 52 17.71 2.64 -4.57
CA GLY A 52 19.06 2.12 -4.30
C GLY A 52 19.28 0.65 -4.67
N SER A 53 18.24 -0.07 -5.09
CA SER A 53 18.37 -1.43 -5.64
C SER A 53 17.30 -1.67 -6.71
N ARG A 54 17.75 -1.94 -7.95
CA ARG A 54 16.86 -2.08 -9.12
C ARG A 54 16.83 -3.49 -9.72
N HIS A 55 16.59 -4.49 -8.86
CA HIS A 55 16.48 -5.92 -9.27
C HIS A 55 15.05 -6.46 -9.19
N GLY A 56 14.06 -5.58 -9.11
CA GLY A 56 12.64 -5.93 -9.10
C GLY A 56 12.23 -6.63 -10.40
N ASN A 57 11.22 -7.49 -10.29
CA ASN A 57 10.68 -8.28 -11.39
C ASN A 57 9.16 -8.42 -11.30
N VAL A 58 8.56 -9.14 -12.25
CA VAL A 58 7.10 -9.37 -12.35
C VAL A 58 6.52 -9.88 -11.02
N TRP A 59 7.16 -10.87 -10.39
CA TRP A 59 6.69 -11.46 -9.14
C TRP A 59 6.79 -10.48 -7.97
N TYR A 60 7.89 -9.73 -7.88
CA TYR A 60 8.07 -8.76 -6.80
C TYR A 60 7.00 -7.69 -6.86
N SER A 61 6.68 -7.18 -8.07
CA SER A 61 5.58 -6.21 -8.21
C SER A 61 4.22 -6.79 -7.84
N ALA A 62 3.94 -8.05 -8.18
CA ALA A 62 2.71 -8.71 -7.77
C ALA A 62 2.63 -8.83 -6.23
N PHE A 63 3.71 -9.27 -5.58
CA PHE A 63 3.74 -9.44 -4.12
C PHE A 63 3.61 -8.10 -3.40
N HIS A 64 4.32 -7.06 -3.85
CA HIS A 64 4.17 -5.72 -3.29
C HIS A 64 2.74 -5.20 -3.49
N ALA A 65 2.14 -5.41 -4.67
CA ALA A 65 0.78 -4.96 -4.96
C ALA A 65 -0.28 -5.70 -4.13
N ILE A 66 -0.19 -7.02 -3.98
CA ILE A 66 -1.14 -7.81 -3.16
C ILE A 66 -0.99 -7.44 -1.68
N SER A 67 0.24 -7.44 -1.17
CA SER A 67 0.53 -7.17 0.25
C SER A 67 0.15 -5.74 0.68
N SER A 68 0.28 -4.75 -0.22
CA SER A 68 -0.17 -3.39 0.05
C SER A 68 -1.65 -3.16 -0.26
N GLY A 69 -2.19 -3.83 -1.28
CA GLY A 69 -3.56 -3.65 -1.77
C GLY A 69 -4.62 -4.37 -0.95
N ILE A 70 -4.29 -5.53 -0.38
CA ILE A 70 -5.14 -6.22 0.60
C ILE A 70 -4.70 -5.78 2.00
N GLY A 71 -5.64 -5.47 2.86
CA GLY A 71 -5.36 -5.09 4.25
C GLY A 71 -6.63 -5.04 5.08
N PHE A 72 -6.51 -4.59 6.32
CA PHE A 72 -7.66 -4.39 7.21
C PHE A 72 -8.78 -3.57 6.58
N GLN A 73 -8.45 -2.61 5.72
CA GLN A 73 -9.43 -1.81 5.00
C GLN A 73 -10.45 -2.66 4.21
N ALA A 74 -10.03 -3.82 3.66
CA ALA A 74 -10.91 -4.75 2.96
C ALA A 74 -11.96 -5.38 3.87
N LEU A 75 -11.66 -5.53 5.17
CA LEU A 75 -12.57 -6.13 6.14
C LEU A 75 -13.77 -5.24 6.45
N MET A 76 -13.75 -3.97 6.01
CA MET A 76 -14.85 -3.02 6.14
C MET A 76 -15.78 -3.01 4.91
N LEU A 77 -15.47 -3.74 3.83
CA LEU A 77 -16.30 -3.75 2.62
C LEU A 77 -17.78 -4.13 2.89
N PRO A 78 -18.10 -5.16 3.71
CA PRO A 78 -19.49 -5.48 4.03
C PRO A 78 -20.22 -4.36 4.78
N VAL A 79 -19.50 -3.52 5.54
CA VAL A 79 -20.08 -2.38 6.25
C VAL A 79 -20.62 -1.35 5.26
N ALA A 80 -19.92 -1.11 4.14
CA ALA A 80 -20.43 -0.25 3.08
C ALA A 80 -21.71 -0.82 2.46
N PHE A 81 -21.78 -2.14 2.27
CA PHE A 81 -22.94 -2.82 1.68
C PHE A 81 -24.18 -2.74 2.58
N ALA A 82 -24.03 -2.69 3.92
CA ALA A 82 -25.16 -2.47 4.82
C ALA A 82 -25.87 -1.12 4.59
N THR A 83 -25.15 -0.12 4.07
CA THR A 83 -25.72 1.19 3.72
C THR A 83 -26.17 1.26 2.26
N LEU A 84 -25.39 0.68 1.33
CA LEU A 84 -25.67 0.77 -0.11
C LEU A 84 -26.71 -0.27 -0.58
N GLY A 85 -26.85 -1.38 0.14
CA GLY A 85 -27.57 -2.56 -0.32
C GLY A 85 -26.81 -3.34 -1.40
N TRP A 86 -27.43 -4.43 -1.86
CA TRP A 86 -26.85 -5.35 -2.84
C TRP A 86 -26.46 -4.69 -4.16
N THR A 87 -27.45 -4.10 -4.84
CA THR A 87 -27.28 -3.60 -6.21
C THR A 87 -26.28 -2.46 -6.26
N LEU A 88 -26.47 -1.43 -5.43
CA LEU A 88 -25.58 -0.27 -5.43
C LEU A 88 -24.20 -0.64 -4.89
N GLY A 89 -24.11 -1.51 -3.86
CA GLY A 89 -22.84 -2.00 -3.33
C GLY A 89 -21.98 -2.69 -4.39
N ILE A 90 -22.55 -3.62 -5.15
CA ILE A 90 -21.85 -4.34 -6.23
C ILE A 90 -21.43 -3.37 -7.34
N ILE A 91 -22.32 -2.49 -7.80
CA ILE A 91 -22.03 -1.52 -8.86
C ILE A 91 -20.89 -0.60 -8.42
N CYS A 92 -20.99 0.01 -7.23
CA CYS A 92 -19.99 0.95 -6.73
C CYS A 92 -18.63 0.28 -6.51
N LEU A 93 -18.60 -0.93 -5.93
CA LEU A 93 -17.36 -1.68 -5.77
C LEU A 93 -16.71 -1.99 -7.13
N SER A 94 -17.50 -2.43 -8.11
CA SER A 94 -17.02 -2.79 -9.45
C SER A 94 -16.49 -1.58 -10.21
N VAL A 95 -17.24 -0.48 -10.22
CA VAL A 95 -16.86 0.77 -10.89
C VAL A 95 -15.58 1.33 -10.28
N LEU A 96 -15.50 1.44 -8.94
CA LEU A 96 -14.32 1.96 -8.28
C LEU A 96 -13.11 1.03 -8.46
N PHE A 97 -13.29 -0.29 -8.47
CA PHE A 97 -12.21 -1.25 -8.74
C PHE A 97 -11.67 -1.10 -10.18
N CYS A 98 -12.55 -1.04 -11.18
CA CYS A 98 -12.17 -0.87 -12.58
C CYS A 98 -11.49 0.49 -12.83
N TRP A 99 -12.02 1.55 -12.23
CA TRP A 99 -11.43 2.88 -12.32
C TRP A 99 -10.06 2.91 -11.66
N GLN A 100 -9.92 2.34 -10.46
CA GLN A 100 -8.62 2.22 -9.80
C GLN A 100 -7.62 1.45 -10.65
N PHE A 101 -8.03 0.34 -11.26
CA PHE A 101 -7.18 -0.45 -12.13
C PHE A 101 -6.73 0.35 -13.38
N TYR A 102 -7.62 1.17 -13.94
CA TYR A 102 -7.30 2.09 -15.03
C TYR A 102 -6.28 3.15 -14.63
N THR A 103 -6.43 3.81 -13.47
CA THR A 103 -5.48 4.83 -13.03
C THR A 103 -4.10 4.26 -12.71
N ILE A 104 -4.02 3.00 -12.26
CA ILE A 104 -2.75 2.28 -12.11
C ILE A 104 -2.07 2.10 -13.45
N TRP A 105 -2.82 1.70 -14.47
CA TRP A 105 -2.29 1.61 -15.83
C TRP A 105 -1.73 2.95 -16.30
N LEU A 106 -2.46 4.06 -16.08
CA LEU A 106 -1.96 5.40 -16.42
C LEU A 106 -0.62 5.69 -15.75
N MET A 107 -0.50 5.46 -14.44
CA MET A 107 0.76 5.68 -13.72
C MET A 107 1.91 4.86 -14.27
N ILE A 108 1.67 3.58 -14.57
CA ILE A 108 2.70 2.67 -15.10
C ILE A 108 3.23 3.16 -16.44
N GLN A 109 2.33 3.64 -17.30
CA GLN A 109 2.68 4.21 -18.61
C GLN A 109 3.31 5.60 -18.50
N LEU A 110 2.99 6.36 -17.45
CA LEU A 110 3.55 7.69 -17.21
C LEU A 110 4.97 7.66 -16.63
N HIS A 111 5.35 6.59 -15.93
CA HIS A 111 6.64 6.43 -15.26
C HIS A 111 7.86 6.72 -16.16
N GLU A 112 7.82 6.34 -17.43
CA GLU A 112 8.88 6.53 -18.44
C GLU A 112 8.33 7.20 -19.71
N SER A 113 7.31 8.05 -19.54
CA SER A 113 6.55 8.62 -20.66
C SER A 113 7.29 9.70 -21.46
N VAL A 114 8.32 10.31 -20.88
CA VAL A 114 9.14 11.36 -21.48
C VAL A 114 10.52 10.76 -21.76
N PRO A 115 11.03 10.82 -23.02
CA PRO A 115 12.32 10.25 -23.37
C PRO A 115 13.44 10.71 -22.43
N GLY A 116 14.25 9.76 -21.94
CA GLY A 116 15.36 10.02 -21.04
C GLY A 116 14.98 10.43 -19.61
N THR A 117 13.70 10.45 -19.25
CA THR A 117 13.22 10.81 -17.90
C THR A 117 12.46 9.64 -17.26
N ARG A 118 12.80 9.35 -16.00
CA ARG A 118 12.14 8.34 -15.17
C ARG A 118 11.57 8.98 -13.92
N TYR A 119 10.27 8.81 -13.68
CA TYR A 119 9.58 9.33 -12.50
C TYR A 119 9.44 8.25 -11.43
N ASP A 120 10.52 8.01 -10.69
CA ASP A 120 10.60 6.93 -9.69
C ASP A 120 9.66 7.10 -8.49
N ARG A 121 9.10 8.29 -8.28
CA ARG A 121 8.23 8.63 -7.16
C ARG A 121 6.98 9.34 -7.63
N TYR A 122 5.87 9.10 -6.94
CA TYR A 122 4.61 9.82 -7.18
C TYR A 122 4.80 11.33 -7.12
N ILE A 123 5.55 11.81 -6.15
CA ILE A 123 5.82 13.25 -5.97
C ILE A 123 6.57 13.84 -7.17
N GLN A 124 7.49 13.08 -7.79
CA GLN A 124 8.21 13.55 -8.99
C GLN A 124 7.26 13.66 -10.19
N LEU A 125 6.41 12.66 -10.41
CA LEU A 125 5.42 12.69 -11.48
C LEU A 125 4.42 13.84 -11.28
N SER A 126 3.96 14.04 -10.04
CA SER A 126 3.06 15.14 -9.66
C SER A 126 3.67 16.51 -9.95
N LYS A 127 4.95 16.71 -9.60
CA LYS A 127 5.67 17.95 -9.91
C LYS A 127 5.82 18.18 -11.42
N ALA A 128 6.06 17.13 -12.19
CA ALA A 128 6.16 17.24 -13.64
C ALA A 128 4.83 17.63 -14.30
N ALA A 129 3.71 17.12 -13.77
CA ALA A 129 2.36 17.41 -14.28
C ALA A 129 1.83 18.79 -13.87
N PHE A 130 1.97 19.16 -12.59
CA PHE A 130 1.30 20.33 -11.99
C PHE A 130 2.26 21.47 -11.62
N GLY A 131 3.56 21.33 -11.91
CA GLY A 131 4.59 22.30 -11.56
C GLY A 131 5.16 22.11 -10.15
N GLU A 132 6.25 22.84 -9.86
CA GLU A 132 7.08 22.63 -8.66
C GLU A 132 6.33 22.85 -7.34
N LYS A 133 5.56 23.94 -7.21
CA LYS A 133 4.86 24.29 -5.97
C LYS A 133 3.60 23.45 -5.75
N LEU A 134 2.69 23.49 -6.72
CA LEU A 134 1.40 22.80 -6.63
C LEU A 134 1.58 21.28 -6.66
N GLY A 135 2.39 20.75 -7.58
CA GLY A 135 2.65 19.31 -7.66
C GLY A 135 3.34 18.76 -6.41
N LYS A 136 4.17 19.56 -5.73
CA LYS A 136 4.74 19.18 -4.42
C LYS A 136 3.69 19.09 -3.33
N LEU A 137 2.75 20.06 -3.25
CA LEU A 137 1.65 20.01 -2.28
C LEU A 137 0.73 18.82 -2.54
N LEU A 138 0.25 18.67 -3.79
CA LEU A 138 -0.65 17.59 -4.21
C LEU A 138 0.02 16.21 -4.16
N GLY A 139 1.35 16.14 -4.23
CA GLY A 139 2.11 14.91 -4.08
C GLY A 139 2.41 14.56 -2.63
N ILE A 140 3.09 15.44 -1.88
CA ILE A 140 3.59 15.11 -0.54
C ILE A 140 2.45 14.87 0.44
N PHE A 141 1.47 15.77 0.52
CA PHE A 141 0.43 15.66 1.54
C PHE A 141 -0.36 14.34 1.41
N PRO A 142 -0.92 13.98 0.25
CA PRO A 142 -1.66 12.74 0.09
C PRO A 142 -0.78 11.49 0.13
N VAL A 143 0.47 11.51 -0.37
CA VAL A 143 1.38 10.35 -0.30
C VAL A 143 1.77 10.06 1.15
N MET A 144 2.14 11.08 1.92
CA MET A 144 2.52 10.92 3.34
C MET A 144 1.31 10.51 4.18
N TYR A 145 0.14 11.05 3.88
CA TYR A 145 -1.12 10.63 4.48
C TYR A 145 -1.43 9.16 4.17
N LEU A 146 -1.32 8.74 2.90
CA LEU A 146 -1.66 7.37 2.52
C LEU A 146 -0.64 6.36 3.03
N SER A 147 0.65 6.67 2.99
CA SER A 147 1.72 5.81 3.53
C SER A 147 1.81 5.85 5.06
N GLY A 148 2.04 7.03 5.63
CA GLY A 148 2.18 7.20 7.09
C GLY A 148 0.89 6.87 7.84
N GLY A 149 -0.27 7.30 7.32
CA GLY A 149 -1.56 6.95 7.89
C GLY A 149 -1.88 5.46 7.80
N SER A 150 -1.39 4.74 6.78
CA SER A 150 -1.50 3.27 6.74
C SER A 150 -0.69 2.64 7.87
N CYS A 151 0.54 3.09 8.10
CA CYS A 151 1.37 2.61 9.21
C CYS A 151 0.68 2.82 10.57
N VAL A 152 0.05 3.98 10.80
CA VAL A 152 -0.72 4.26 12.03
C VAL A 152 -1.88 3.27 12.20
N ILE A 153 -2.68 3.04 11.15
CA ILE A 153 -3.81 2.10 11.22
C ILE A 153 -3.34 0.66 11.41
N LEU A 154 -2.22 0.26 10.78
CA LEU A 154 -1.63 -1.07 10.95
C LEU A 154 -1.22 -1.31 12.41
N ILE A 155 -0.68 -0.31 13.11
CA ILE A 155 -0.38 -0.41 14.55
C ILE A 155 -1.66 -0.70 15.34
N MET A 156 -2.74 0.05 15.08
CA MET A 156 -4.01 -0.12 15.79
C MET A 156 -4.62 -1.50 15.56
N VAL A 157 -4.68 -1.92 14.29
CA VAL A 157 -5.26 -3.21 13.90
C VAL A 157 -4.44 -4.36 14.47
N ALA A 158 -3.11 -4.31 14.34
CA ALA A 158 -2.25 -5.36 14.84
C ALA A 158 -2.34 -5.45 16.37
N GLY A 159 -2.36 -4.31 17.06
CA GLY A 159 -2.52 -4.30 18.52
C GLY A 159 -3.83 -4.92 19.01
N ASP A 160 -4.96 -4.55 18.40
CA ASP A 160 -6.26 -5.14 18.74
C ASP A 160 -6.31 -6.64 18.40
N THR A 161 -5.73 -7.02 17.26
CA THR A 161 -5.65 -8.43 16.83
C THR A 161 -4.74 -9.23 17.75
N MET A 162 -3.67 -8.63 18.27
CA MET A 162 -2.76 -9.26 19.23
C MET A 162 -3.46 -9.49 20.56
N LYS A 163 -4.21 -8.50 21.06
CA LYS A 163 -5.04 -8.65 22.25
C LYS A 163 -6.07 -9.77 22.08
N LEU A 164 -6.69 -9.88 20.90
CA LEU A 164 -7.57 -10.99 20.56
C LEU A 164 -6.83 -12.33 20.58
N PHE A 165 -5.69 -12.42 19.88
CA PHE A 165 -4.88 -13.64 19.80
C PHE A 165 -4.53 -14.16 21.20
N ILE A 166 -4.05 -13.30 22.07
CA ILE A 166 -3.68 -13.63 23.46
C ILE A 166 -4.91 -14.13 24.22
N LYS A 167 -6.06 -13.45 24.09
CA LYS A 167 -7.31 -13.88 24.73
C LYS A 167 -7.78 -15.27 24.28
N ILE A 168 -7.62 -15.62 23.00
CA ILE A 168 -8.01 -16.94 22.48
C ILE A 168 -7.05 -18.02 23.00
N VAL A 169 -5.74 -17.75 22.98
CA VAL A 169 -4.68 -18.71 23.37
C VAL A 169 -4.68 -18.97 24.88
N CYS A 170 -4.74 -17.91 25.69
CA CYS A 170 -4.72 -18.04 27.15
C CYS A 170 -6.03 -18.63 27.71
N GLY A 171 -7.13 -18.55 26.97
CA GLY A 171 -8.43 -19.08 27.37
C GLY A 171 -9.05 -18.37 28.59
N PRO A 172 -10.25 -18.79 29.01
CA PRO A 172 -10.99 -18.16 30.11
C PRO A 172 -10.40 -18.41 31.51
N ALA A 173 -9.45 -19.33 31.65
CA ALA A 173 -8.87 -19.74 32.93
C ALA A 173 -7.53 -19.06 33.27
N SER A 174 -7.06 -18.13 32.41
CA SER A 174 -5.82 -17.41 32.65
C SER A 174 -5.97 -16.43 33.81
N LYS A 175 -5.05 -16.51 34.79
CA LYS A 175 -4.97 -15.61 35.95
C LYS A 175 -4.09 -14.39 35.70
N SER A 176 -3.45 -14.29 34.53
CA SER A 176 -2.56 -13.20 34.18
C SER A 176 -3.35 -11.94 33.86
N GLU A 177 -2.86 -10.77 34.29
CA GLU A 177 -3.45 -9.50 33.86
C GLU A 177 -3.39 -9.39 32.33
N PRO A 178 -4.51 -9.06 31.66
CA PRO A 178 -4.54 -8.95 30.22
C PRO A 178 -3.73 -7.73 29.79
N LEU A 179 -2.81 -7.91 28.83
CA LEU A 179 -2.09 -6.80 28.19
C LEU A 179 -3.07 -5.70 27.74
N THR A 180 -2.72 -4.47 28.07
CA THR A 180 -3.43 -3.27 27.65
C THR A 180 -3.31 -3.10 26.14
N THR A 181 -4.22 -2.31 25.57
CA THR A 181 -4.18 -2.01 24.12
C THR A 181 -2.87 -1.33 23.74
N VAL A 182 -2.38 -0.39 24.56
CA VAL A 182 -1.13 0.35 24.35
C VAL A 182 0.08 -0.56 24.39
N GLU A 183 0.15 -1.52 25.31
CA GLU A 183 1.25 -2.49 25.36
C GLU A 183 1.29 -3.35 24.09
N CYS A 184 0.14 -3.80 23.58
CA CYS A 184 0.08 -4.50 22.29
C CYS A 184 0.51 -3.61 21.12
N TYR A 185 0.18 -2.31 21.14
CA TYR A 185 0.61 -1.35 20.11
C TYR A 185 2.13 -1.19 20.15
N LEU A 186 2.70 -1.11 21.36
CA LEU A 186 4.13 -0.99 21.61
C LEU A 186 4.88 -2.25 21.14
N LEU A 187 4.41 -3.44 21.50
CA LEU A 187 5.01 -4.71 21.06
C LEU A 187 5.04 -4.82 19.53
N PHE A 188 3.93 -4.48 18.86
CA PHE A 188 3.87 -4.46 17.41
C PHE A 188 4.88 -3.49 16.80
N ILE A 189 4.94 -2.23 17.27
CA ILE A 189 5.82 -1.24 16.66
C ILE A 189 7.30 -1.55 16.95
N CYS A 190 7.64 -2.09 18.12
CA CYS A 190 8.98 -2.57 18.41
C CYS A 190 9.41 -3.66 17.43
N LEU A 191 8.55 -4.64 17.17
CA LEU A 191 8.79 -5.68 16.17
C LEU A 191 8.92 -5.10 14.76
N ALA A 192 8.04 -4.17 14.37
CA ALA A 192 8.06 -3.55 13.06
C ALA A 192 9.31 -2.70 12.83
N ILE A 193 9.76 -1.93 13.84
CA ILE A 193 11.01 -1.16 13.80
C ILE A 193 12.20 -2.11 13.70
N LEU A 194 12.26 -3.15 14.54
CA LEU A 194 13.34 -4.13 14.52
C LEU A 194 13.46 -4.80 13.14
N LEU A 195 12.34 -5.27 12.60
CA LEU A 195 12.29 -5.87 11.27
C LEU A 195 12.72 -4.86 10.19
N SER A 196 12.29 -3.60 10.29
CA SER A 196 12.69 -2.56 9.34
C SER A 196 14.21 -2.34 9.30
N GLN A 197 14.94 -2.65 10.39
CA GLN A 197 16.40 -2.49 10.41
C GLN A 197 17.10 -3.41 9.39
N PHE A 198 16.59 -4.63 9.24
CA PHE A 198 17.11 -5.63 8.31
C PHE A 198 16.71 -5.38 6.85
N LEU A 199 15.86 -4.39 6.57
CA LEU A 199 15.26 -4.14 5.25
C LEU A 199 15.68 -2.77 4.70
N PRO A 200 16.90 -2.67 4.12
CA PRO A 200 17.47 -1.40 3.66
C PRO A 200 16.71 -0.74 2.52
N ASN A 201 16.05 -1.52 1.66
CA ASN A 201 15.43 -1.02 0.43
C ASN A 201 14.16 -1.79 0.05
N LEU A 202 13.34 -1.22 -0.83
CA LEU A 202 12.07 -1.83 -1.25
C LEU A 202 12.26 -3.21 -1.91
N ASN A 203 13.32 -3.39 -2.69
CA ASN A 203 13.65 -4.67 -3.32
C ASN A 203 13.92 -5.78 -2.28
N SER A 204 14.60 -5.47 -1.17
CA SER A 204 14.81 -6.42 -0.06
C SER A 204 13.52 -6.83 0.66
N ILE A 205 12.45 -6.03 0.53
CA ILE A 205 11.13 -6.32 1.12
C ILE A 205 10.33 -7.32 0.26
N ALA A 206 10.79 -7.70 -0.93
CA ALA A 206 10.02 -8.57 -1.84
C ALA A 206 9.60 -9.91 -1.19
N TRP A 207 10.51 -10.56 -0.45
CA TRP A 207 10.19 -11.80 0.28
C TRP A 207 9.21 -11.60 1.42
N ILE A 208 9.32 -10.48 2.14
CA ILE A 208 8.36 -10.12 3.19
C ILE A 208 6.99 -9.78 2.58
N SER A 209 6.99 -9.21 1.37
CA SER A 209 5.77 -8.95 0.61
C SER A 209 5.12 -10.24 0.12
N LEU A 210 5.91 -11.27 -0.22
CA LEU A 210 5.38 -12.60 -0.53
C LEU A 210 4.66 -13.19 0.69
N ILE A 211 5.29 -13.16 1.88
CA ILE A 211 4.67 -13.61 3.13
C ILE A 211 3.39 -12.81 3.41
N GLY A 212 3.45 -11.49 3.29
CA GLY A 212 2.30 -10.60 3.45
C GLY A 212 1.17 -10.90 2.46
N SER A 213 1.50 -11.28 1.23
CA SER A 213 0.51 -11.65 0.19
C SER A 213 -0.15 -13.00 0.47
N ILE A 214 0.63 -14.01 0.85
CA ILE A 214 0.11 -15.33 1.21
C ILE A 214 -0.82 -15.21 2.42
N THR A 215 -0.37 -14.54 3.47
CA THR A 215 -1.16 -14.34 4.68
C THR A 215 -2.44 -13.53 4.41
N ALA A 216 -2.37 -12.50 3.54
CA ALA A 216 -3.53 -11.75 3.08
C ALA A 216 -4.60 -12.62 2.42
N ILE A 217 -4.19 -13.41 1.43
CA ILE A 217 -5.09 -14.30 0.69
C ILE A 217 -5.69 -15.34 1.65
N LEU A 218 -4.88 -15.93 2.53
CA LEU A 218 -5.35 -16.94 3.48
C LEU A 218 -6.37 -16.38 4.48
N TYR A 219 -6.09 -15.26 5.16
CA TYR A 219 -7.06 -14.73 6.12
C TYR A 219 -8.32 -14.23 5.42
N CYS A 220 -8.22 -13.62 4.23
CA CYS A 220 -9.40 -13.21 3.46
C CYS A 220 -10.26 -14.43 3.11
N THR A 221 -9.62 -15.49 2.61
CA THR A 221 -10.29 -16.75 2.25
C THR A 221 -10.99 -17.39 3.43
N LEU A 222 -10.31 -17.50 4.57
CA LEU A 222 -10.91 -18.04 5.79
C LEU A 222 -12.09 -17.19 6.27
N LEU A 223 -11.97 -15.86 6.25
CA LEU A 223 -13.04 -14.97 6.72
C LEU A 223 -14.32 -15.08 5.89
N TRP A 224 -14.23 -15.03 4.55
CA TRP A 224 -15.43 -15.16 3.73
C TRP A 224 -15.96 -16.60 3.71
N ALA A 225 -15.09 -17.61 3.76
CA ALA A 225 -15.51 -19.01 3.82
C ALA A 225 -16.28 -19.31 5.11
N ILE A 226 -15.81 -18.84 6.27
CA ILE A 226 -16.52 -19.00 7.54
C ILE A 226 -17.87 -18.28 7.49
N ALA A 227 -17.90 -17.04 6.98
CA ALA A 227 -19.13 -16.26 6.89
C ALA A 227 -20.23 -16.99 6.08
N ILE A 228 -19.88 -17.72 5.02
CA ILE A 228 -20.87 -18.44 4.21
C ILE A 228 -21.20 -19.85 4.71
N THR A 229 -20.29 -20.51 5.45
CA THR A 229 -20.45 -21.91 5.87
C THR A 229 -21.05 -22.06 7.26
N LYS A 230 -20.88 -21.07 8.14
CA LYS A 230 -21.42 -21.10 9.50
C LYS A 230 -22.85 -20.57 9.55
N SER A 231 -23.54 -20.90 10.64
CA SER A 231 -24.91 -20.46 10.89
C SER A 231 -24.98 -18.95 10.93
N ARG A 232 -25.91 -18.39 10.17
CA ARG A 232 -26.12 -16.93 10.14
C ARG A 232 -26.80 -16.46 11.43
N PRO A 233 -26.56 -15.20 11.85
CA PRO A 233 -27.35 -14.58 12.90
C PRO A 233 -28.85 -14.59 12.54
N THR A 234 -29.73 -14.69 13.53
CA THR A 234 -31.18 -14.54 13.32
C THR A 234 -31.52 -13.11 12.94
N ASP A 235 -32.68 -12.87 12.30
CA ASP A 235 -33.23 -11.52 12.03
C ASP A 235 -32.30 -10.59 11.24
N ILE A 236 -31.56 -11.14 10.27
CA ILE A 236 -30.78 -10.34 9.32
C ILE A 236 -31.70 -9.69 8.28
N SER A 237 -31.42 -8.43 7.96
CA SER A 237 -32.08 -7.68 6.90
C SER A 237 -31.06 -7.15 5.90
N TYR A 238 -31.44 -7.13 4.62
CA TYR A 238 -30.67 -6.55 3.52
C TYR A 238 -31.28 -5.23 3.03
N VAL A 239 -32.34 -4.75 3.71
CA VAL A 239 -32.89 -3.43 3.42
C VAL A 239 -31.83 -2.40 3.84
N PRO A 240 -31.41 -1.49 2.94
CA PRO A 240 -30.45 -0.46 3.26
C PRO A 240 -30.84 0.29 4.53
N VAL A 241 -29.89 0.49 5.44
CA VAL A 241 -30.11 1.25 6.68
C VAL A 241 -30.36 2.71 6.31
N LYS A 242 -31.63 3.10 6.17
CA LYS A 242 -32.02 4.46 5.82
C LYS A 242 -32.05 5.37 7.07
N PRO A 243 -31.36 6.52 7.06
CA PRO A 243 -31.54 7.56 8.07
C PRO A 243 -32.97 8.13 8.03
N ARG A 244 -33.41 8.75 9.13
CA ARG A 244 -34.75 9.35 9.26
C ARG A 244 -35.05 10.49 8.28
N THR A 245 -34.03 11.04 7.63
CA THR A 245 -34.14 12.19 6.71
C THR A 245 -33.43 11.90 5.39
N ASP A 246 -33.95 12.41 4.28
CA ASP A 246 -33.38 12.23 2.93
C ASP A 246 -31.93 12.73 2.80
N ILE A 247 -31.61 13.87 3.44
CA ILE A 247 -30.25 14.44 3.46
C ILE A 247 -29.28 13.50 4.18
N GLY A 248 -29.68 12.98 5.33
CA GLY A 248 -28.90 11.98 6.06
C GLY A 248 -28.63 10.74 5.20
N GLY A 249 -29.63 10.28 4.45
CA GLY A 249 -29.48 9.15 3.52
C GLY A 249 -28.39 9.37 2.48
N ALA A 250 -28.36 10.54 1.85
CA ALA A 250 -27.33 10.89 0.87
C ALA A 250 -25.92 10.89 1.48
N PHE A 251 -25.74 11.47 2.68
CA PHE A 251 -24.44 11.49 3.34
C PHE A 251 -23.98 10.10 3.81
N SER A 252 -24.90 9.23 4.24
CA SER A 252 -24.58 7.83 4.55
C SER A 252 -24.09 7.08 3.31
N VAL A 253 -24.71 7.29 2.14
CA VAL A 253 -24.23 6.73 0.86
C VAL A 253 -22.83 7.24 0.53
N PHE A 254 -22.57 8.54 0.66
CA PHE A 254 -21.24 9.12 0.44
C PHE A 254 -20.20 8.56 1.40
N ASN A 255 -20.52 8.38 2.68
CA ASN A 255 -19.63 7.73 3.64
C ASN A 255 -19.34 6.27 3.25
N ALA A 256 -20.34 5.52 2.81
CA ALA A 256 -20.17 4.14 2.35
C ALA A 256 -19.28 4.04 1.10
N LEU A 257 -19.43 4.97 0.15
CA LEU A 257 -18.50 5.10 -0.99
C LEU A 257 -17.08 5.40 -0.51
N GLY A 258 -16.92 6.19 0.55
CA GLY A 258 -15.65 6.41 1.21
C GLY A 258 -15.05 5.15 1.81
N ILE A 259 -15.86 4.28 2.43
CA ILE A 259 -15.40 2.99 2.96
C ILE A 259 -14.92 2.08 1.81
N ILE A 260 -15.62 2.06 0.67
CA ILE A 260 -15.16 1.32 -0.51
C ILE A 260 -13.84 1.93 -1.02
N ALA A 261 -13.76 3.25 -1.17
CA ALA A 261 -12.53 3.94 -1.59
C ALA A 261 -11.35 3.67 -0.65
N PHE A 262 -11.62 3.65 0.66
CA PHE A 262 -10.64 3.31 1.69
C PHE A 262 -10.05 1.91 1.52
N THR A 263 -10.74 0.99 0.85
CA THR A 263 -10.23 -0.35 0.56
C THR A 263 -9.07 -0.34 -0.43
N PHE A 264 -9.01 0.64 -1.34
CA PHE A 264 -8.05 0.68 -2.45
C PHE A 264 -6.73 1.39 -2.13
N ARG A 265 -6.26 1.28 -0.89
CA ARG A 265 -4.91 1.75 -0.53
C ARG A 265 -3.83 0.92 -1.24
N GLY A 266 -2.62 1.47 -1.32
CA GLY A 266 -1.49 0.85 -2.01
C GLY A 266 -1.27 1.39 -3.43
N HIS A 267 -2.26 2.10 -4.00
CA HIS A 267 -2.11 2.79 -5.28
C HIS A 267 -0.95 3.81 -5.29
N ASN A 268 -0.71 4.48 -4.15
CA ASN A 268 0.37 5.46 -4.00
C ASN A 268 1.78 4.86 -4.03
N LEU A 269 1.92 3.53 -4.11
CA LEU A 269 3.19 2.82 -4.15
C LEU A 269 3.56 2.32 -5.55
N ILE A 270 2.67 2.47 -6.54
CA ILE A 270 2.82 1.85 -7.85
C ILE A 270 4.09 2.34 -8.57
N LEU A 271 4.38 3.65 -8.54
CA LEU A 271 5.58 4.20 -9.18
C LEU A 271 6.84 3.75 -8.45
N GLU A 272 6.80 3.74 -7.12
CA GLU A 272 7.89 3.31 -6.25
C GLU A 272 8.22 1.82 -6.44
N ILE A 273 7.20 0.96 -6.60
CA ILE A 273 7.38 -0.45 -6.95
C ILE A 273 8.01 -0.58 -8.35
N GLN A 274 7.49 0.15 -9.35
CA GLN A 274 8.05 0.12 -10.70
C GLN A 274 9.48 0.67 -10.76
N ALA A 275 9.85 1.61 -9.90
CA ALA A 275 11.20 2.15 -9.77
C ALA A 275 12.22 1.06 -9.40
N THR A 276 11.81 0.03 -8.66
CA THR A 276 12.70 -1.10 -8.34
C THR A 276 13.02 -1.98 -9.54
N MET A 277 12.31 -1.86 -10.66
CA MET A 277 12.59 -2.69 -11.84
C MET A 277 13.74 -2.13 -12.66
N PRO A 278 14.56 -2.99 -13.28
CA PRO A 278 15.50 -2.54 -14.31
C PRO A 278 14.71 -2.03 -15.52
N THR A 279 15.26 -1.04 -16.22
CA THR A 279 14.68 -0.51 -17.45
C THR A 279 15.78 -0.24 -18.49
N SER A 280 15.44 -0.38 -19.77
CA SER A 280 16.28 -0.03 -20.91
C SER A 280 15.37 0.35 -22.08
N GLU A 281 15.92 1.02 -23.11
CA GLU A 281 15.13 1.40 -24.29
C GLU A 281 14.46 0.19 -24.97
N LYS A 282 15.14 -0.96 -24.96
CA LYS A 282 14.61 -2.21 -25.55
C LYS A 282 13.63 -2.93 -24.62
N TYR A 283 13.79 -2.80 -23.30
CA TYR A 283 13.00 -3.49 -22.28
C TYR A 283 12.52 -2.48 -21.23
N PRO A 284 11.43 -1.75 -21.49
CA PRO A 284 10.91 -0.77 -20.56
C PRO A 284 10.27 -1.44 -19.34
N SER A 285 10.39 -0.81 -18.17
CA SER A 285 9.87 -1.35 -16.90
C SER A 285 8.35 -1.53 -16.89
N CYS A 286 7.62 -0.79 -17.73
CA CYS A 286 6.17 -0.83 -17.80
C CYS A 286 5.62 -2.20 -18.19
N VAL A 287 6.38 -3.00 -18.98
CA VAL A 287 5.94 -4.32 -19.44
C VAL A 287 5.92 -5.34 -18.29
N PRO A 288 7.03 -5.61 -17.57
CA PRO A 288 7.00 -6.51 -16.43
C PRO A 288 6.11 -5.99 -15.29
N MET A 289 6.09 -4.68 -15.04
CA MET A 289 5.21 -4.05 -14.05
C MET A 289 3.73 -4.33 -14.36
N TRP A 290 3.29 -4.10 -15.60
CA TRP A 290 1.90 -4.33 -15.98
C TRP A 290 1.49 -5.80 -15.88
N ARG A 291 2.40 -6.74 -16.20
CA ARG A 291 2.14 -8.18 -16.01
C ARG A 291 1.93 -8.52 -14.53
N GLY A 292 2.79 -8.02 -13.64
CA GLY A 292 2.68 -8.25 -12.20
C GLY A 292 1.42 -7.64 -11.61
N ILE A 293 1.06 -6.43 -12.02
CA ILE A 293 -0.18 -5.76 -11.59
C ILE A 293 -1.42 -6.49 -12.07
N LYS A 294 -1.48 -6.96 -13.33
CA LYS A 294 -2.62 -7.77 -13.81
C LYS A 294 -2.84 -9.02 -12.94
N PHE A 295 -1.77 -9.75 -12.65
CA PHE A 295 -1.84 -10.94 -11.80
C PHE A 295 -2.24 -10.59 -10.36
N GLY A 296 -1.59 -9.57 -9.77
CA GLY A 296 -1.88 -9.15 -8.41
C GLY A 296 -3.32 -8.66 -8.23
N TYR A 297 -3.81 -7.81 -9.14
CA TYR A 297 -5.18 -7.28 -9.06
C TYR A 297 -6.25 -8.35 -9.33
N LEU A 298 -5.94 -9.38 -10.12
CA LEU A 298 -6.83 -10.54 -10.24
C LEU A 298 -7.00 -11.24 -8.88
N LEU A 299 -5.90 -11.51 -8.16
CA LEU A 299 -5.96 -12.10 -6.82
C LEU A 299 -6.61 -11.19 -5.78
N ILE A 300 -6.37 -9.88 -5.86
CA ILE A 300 -7.06 -8.89 -5.01
C ILE A 300 -8.57 -8.96 -5.25
N ALA A 301 -9.03 -9.02 -6.51
CA ALA A 301 -10.46 -9.15 -6.81
C ALA A 301 -11.06 -10.42 -6.19
N PHE A 302 -10.36 -11.57 -6.29
CA PHE A 302 -10.76 -12.83 -5.66
C PHE A 302 -10.75 -12.81 -4.12
N CYS A 303 -10.17 -11.78 -3.49
CA CYS A 303 -10.27 -11.59 -2.05
C CYS A 303 -11.39 -10.58 -1.71
N LEU A 304 -11.40 -9.42 -2.36
CA LEU A 304 -12.29 -8.31 -2.02
C LEU A 304 -13.76 -8.59 -2.32
N PHE A 305 -14.07 -9.14 -3.51
CA PHE A 305 -15.46 -9.39 -3.90
C PHE A 305 -16.12 -10.47 -3.03
N PRO A 306 -15.48 -11.64 -2.78
CA PRO A 306 -16.04 -12.62 -1.86
C PRO A 306 -16.15 -12.11 -0.42
N LEU A 307 -15.20 -11.30 0.06
CA LEU A 307 -15.32 -10.67 1.37
C LEU A 307 -16.55 -9.76 1.45
N ALA A 308 -16.76 -8.89 0.45
CA ALA A 308 -17.90 -7.98 0.40
C ALA A 308 -19.24 -8.76 0.31
N ILE A 309 -19.34 -9.67 -0.66
CA ILE A 309 -20.55 -10.43 -0.97
C ILE A 309 -20.86 -11.43 0.14
N GLY A 310 -19.90 -12.28 0.52
CA GLY A 310 -20.07 -13.30 1.55
C GLY A 310 -20.29 -12.69 2.93
N GLY A 311 -19.55 -11.62 3.27
CA GLY A 311 -19.75 -10.89 4.51
C GLY A 311 -21.11 -10.21 4.59
N PHE A 312 -21.53 -9.52 3.52
CA PHE A 312 -22.85 -8.90 3.51
C PHE A 312 -23.97 -9.94 3.52
N TRP A 313 -23.82 -11.04 2.78
CA TRP A 313 -24.75 -12.18 2.80
C TRP A 313 -24.91 -12.78 4.19
N ALA A 314 -23.81 -12.94 4.93
CA ALA A 314 -23.84 -13.56 6.25
C ALA A 314 -24.45 -12.66 7.32
N TYR A 315 -24.08 -11.38 7.33
CA TYR A 315 -24.37 -10.48 8.46
C TYR A 315 -25.41 -9.40 8.16
N GLY A 316 -25.65 -9.04 6.89
CA GLY A 316 -26.62 -8.01 6.50
C GLY A 316 -26.43 -6.69 7.27
N ASN A 317 -27.53 -6.14 7.76
CA ASN A 317 -27.56 -4.96 8.64
C ASN A 317 -26.90 -5.16 10.02
N LYS A 318 -26.58 -6.40 10.42
CA LYS A 318 -25.91 -6.71 11.69
C LYS A 318 -24.38 -6.74 11.59
N ILE A 319 -23.80 -6.42 10.42
CA ILE A 319 -22.35 -6.26 10.31
C ILE A 319 -21.87 -5.20 11.32
N PRO A 320 -20.90 -5.50 12.19
CA PRO A 320 -20.43 -4.53 13.16
C PRO A 320 -19.81 -3.31 12.49
N THR A 321 -20.19 -2.11 12.96
CA THR A 321 -19.74 -0.82 12.43
C THR A 321 -18.83 -0.09 13.45
N GLY A 322 -18.26 1.05 13.05
CA GLY A 322 -17.45 1.89 13.94
C GLY A 322 -15.98 1.45 14.09
N VAL A 323 -15.34 1.89 15.18
CA VAL A 323 -13.88 1.77 15.40
C VAL A 323 -13.41 0.30 15.43
N ARG A 324 -14.22 -0.61 15.98
CA ARG A 324 -13.97 -2.06 16.02
C ARG A 324 -14.97 -2.82 15.13
N GLY A 325 -15.26 -2.28 13.95
CA GLY A 325 -16.19 -2.88 13.00
C GLY A 325 -15.56 -3.91 12.04
N GLY A 326 -16.36 -4.40 11.11
CA GLY A 326 -15.95 -5.21 9.98
C GLY A 326 -15.89 -6.72 10.24
N MET A 327 -15.40 -7.45 9.25
CA MET A 327 -15.43 -8.92 9.19
C MET A 327 -14.69 -9.61 10.33
N LEU A 328 -13.55 -9.06 10.77
CA LEU A 328 -12.78 -9.66 11.86
C LEU A 328 -13.55 -9.63 13.18
N TYR A 329 -14.24 -8.52 13.46
CA TYR A 329 -15.06 -8.40 14.66
C TYR A 329 -16.38 -9.16 14.54
N ALA A 330 -16.95 -9.26 13.33
CA ALA A 330 -18.11 -10.11 13.05
C ALA A 330 -17.81 -11.58 13.38
N LEU A 331 -16.63 -12.09 12.97
CA LEU A 331 -16.15 -13.42 13.33
C LEU A 331 -16.11 -13.63 14.85
N GLN A 332 -15.58 -12.66 15.61
CA GLN A 332 -15.52 -12.77 17.07
C GLN A 332 -16.90 -12.69 17.75
N THR A 333 -17.83 -11.95 17.16
CA THR A 333 -19.14 -11.69 17.74
C THR A 333 -20.08 -12.85 17.50
N PHE A 334 -20.16 -13.32 16.26
CA PHE A 334 -21.12 -14.34 15.84
C PHE A 334 -20.55 -15.75 15.85
N HIS A 335 -19.24 -15.90 15.62
CA HIS A 335 -18.63 -17.21 15.35
C HIS A 335 -17.58 -17.65 16.38
N LYS A 336 -17.51 -16.98 17.53
CA LYS A 336 -16.56 -17.37 18.59
C LYS A 336 -16.86 -18.77 19.18
N HIS A 337 -18.13 -19.16 19.21
CA HIS A 337 -18.58 -20.41 19.83
C HIS A 337 -18.74 -21.56 18.84
N ASP A 338 -18.99 -21.27 17.56
CA ASP A 338 -19.22 -22.28 16.51
C ASP A 338 -17.96 -22.60 15.69
N THR A 339 -16.87 -21.84 15.90
CA THR A 339 -15.60 -21.97 15.21
C THR A 339 -14.51 -22.39 16.18
N SER A 340 -13.65 -23.32 15.76
CA SER A 340 -12.61 -23.85 16.64
C SER A 340 -11.62 -22.76 17.06
N ARG A 341 -11.12 -22.85 18.30
CA ARG A 341 -10.10 -21.93 18.80
C ARG A 341 -8.87 -21.87 17.89
N PHE A 342 -8.49 -23.01 17.31
CA PHE A 342 -7.38 -23.10 16.36
C PHE A 342 -7.58 -22.18 15.15
N VAL A 343 -8.76 -22.21 14.53
CA VAL A 343 -9.06 -21.38 13.35
C VAL A 343 -9.07 -19.89 13.71
N LEU A 344 -9.66 -19.51 14.85
CA LEU A 344 -9.66 -18.13 15.33
C LEU A 344 -8.24 -17.61 15.62
N THR A 345 -7.41 -18.45 16.26
CA THR A 345 -5.99 -18.16 16.52
C THR A 345 -5.21 -18.03 15.22
N LEU A 346 -5.44 -18.92 14.25
CA LEU A 346 -4.78 -18.90 12.95
C LEU A 346 -5.12 -17.61 12.19
N ILE A 347 -6.40 -17.23 12.09
CA ILE A 347 -6.80 -15.98 11.43
C ILE A 347 -6.14 -14.78 12.08
N SER A 348 -6.15 -14.72 13.42
CA SER A 348 -5.52 -13.63 14.17
C SER A 348 -4.02 -13.56 13.89
N LEU A 349 -3.32 -14.70 13.89
CA LEU A 349 -1.89 -14.79 13.57
C LEU A 349 -1.59 -14.35 12.12
N LEU A 350 -2.40 -14.80 11.15
CA LEU A 350 -2.25 -14.41 9.75
C LEU A 350 -2.42 -12.91 9.56
N VAL A 351 -3.41 -12.29 10.22
CA VAL A 351 -3.63 -10.84 10.20
C VAL A 351 -2.45 -10.10 10.84
N LEU A 352 -1.90 -10.59 11.95
CA LEU A 352 -0.72 -10.00 12.60
C LEU A 352 0.51 -10.03 11.69
N ILE A 353 0.82 -11.19 11.10
CA ILE A 353 1.96 -11.34 10.18
C ILE A 353 1.79 -10.40 8.99
N HIS A 354 0.60 -10.38 8.39
CA HIS A 354 0.30 -9.47 7.28
C HIS A 354 0.52 -8.01 7.67
N CYS A 355 0.03 -7.58 8.84
CA CYS A 355 0.21 -6.19 9.29
C CYS A 355 1.67 -5.80 9.42
N VAL A 356 2.52 -6.69 9.98
CA VAL A 356 3.96 -6.47 10.09
C VAL A 356 4.59 -6.35 8.70
N CYS A 357 4.22 -7.22 7.77
CA CYS A 357 4.71 -7.21 6.39
C CYS A 357 4.31 -5.93 5.64
N SER A 358 3.03 -5.55 5.66
CA SER A 358 2.50 -4.37 4.97
C SER A 358 3.07 -3.07 5.56
N PHE A 359 3.36 -3.03 6.87
CA PHE A 359 4.00 -1.87 7.49
C PHE A 359 5.34 -1.56 6.83
N GLN A 360 6.15 -2.58 6.52
CA GLN A 360 7.46 -2.39 5.89
C GLN A 360 7.35 -1.74 4.51
N ILE A 361 6.31 -2.09 3.74
CA ILE A 361 6.05 -1.54 2.41
C ILE A 361 5.57 -0.08 2.53
N TYR A 362 4.57 0.17 3.39
CA TYR A 362 3.99 1.51 3.57
C TYR A 362 4.97 2.51 4.20
N ALA A 363 5.93 2.06 4.99
CA ALA A 363 6.97 2.92 5.57
C ALA A 363 7.95 3.45 4.51
N MET A 364 8.16 2.73 3.40
CA MET A 364 9.23 3.04 2.44
C MET A 364 9.14 4.45 1.84
N PRO A 365 7.98 4.95 1.35
CA PRO A 365 7.90 6.32 0.83
C PRO A 365 8.27 7.40 1.85
N THR A 366 7.90 7.23 3.11
CA THR A 366 8.26 8.16 4.18
C THR A 366 9.76 8.14 4.45
N LEU A 367 10.34 6.95 4.61
CA LEU A 367 11.77 6.78 4.85
C LEU A 367 12.61 7.26 3.67
N ASP A 368 12.12 7.05 2.45
CA ASP A 368 12.73 7.54 1.22
C ASP A 368 12.72 9.06 1.17
N ASN A 369 11.58 9.69 1.47
CA ASN A 369 11.49 11.15 1.54
C ASN A 369 12.41 11.75 2.61
N LEU A 370 12.49 11.17 3.80
CA LEU A 370 13.42 11.61 4.86
C LEU A 370 14.89 11.52 4.39
N THR A 371 15.25 10.40 3.78
CA THR A 371 16.59 10.16 3.21
C THR A 371 16.87 11.14 2.07
N PHE A 372 15.90 11.40 1.20
CA PHE A 372 16.01 12.34 0.10
C PHE A 372 16.24 13.76 0.58
N VAL A 373 15.51 14.21 1.60
CA VAL A 373 15.72 15.54 2.20
C VAL A 373 17.13 15.65 2.79
N TYR A 374 17.59 14.63 3.52
CA TYR A 374 18.94 14.62 4.08
C TYR A 374 20.02 14.68 3.01
N THR A 375 19.98 13.74 2.05
CA THR A 375 20.99 13.61 0.98
C THR A 375 20.98 14.85 0.08
N SER A 376 19.84 15.50 -0.13
CA SER A 376 19.73 16.75 -0.90
C SER A 376 20.44 17.92 -0.23
N ARG A 377 20.36 17.99 1.11
CA ARG A 377 20.98 19.05 1.93
C ARG A 377 22.46 18.81 2.19
N LYS A 378 22.83 17.57 2.51
CA LYS A 378 24.20 17.21 2.89
C LYS A 378 25.08 16.78 1.71
N LYS A 379 24.48 16.53 0.53
CA LYS A 379 25.16 16.07 -0.70
C LYS A 379 26.04 14.83 -0.49
N LYS A 380 25.63 13.96 0.44
CA LYS A 380 26.34 12.74 0.85
C LYS A 380 25.32 11.64 1.18
N PRO A 381 25.68 10.35 1.04
CA PRO A 381 24.81 9.25 1.44
C PRO A 381 24.51 9.28 2.94
N CYS A 382 23.32 8.81 3.35
CA CYS A 382 23.00 8.62 4.76
C CYS A 382 23.87 7.50 5.35
N SER A 383 24.52 7.77 6.47
CA SER A 383 25.18 6.72 7.27
C SER A 383 24.14 5.74 7.83
N THR A 384 24.58 4.54 8.19
CA THR A 384 23.71 3.51 8.77
C THR A 384 22.99 4.01 10.02
N TRP A 385 23.68 4.74 10.90
CA TRP A 385 23.10 5.33 12.11
C TRP A 385 21.96 6.31 11.82
N ILE A 386 22.07 7.12 10.77
CA ILE A 386 21.01 8.07 10.38
C ILE A 386 19.80 7.32 9.83
N LYS A 387 20.01 6.24 9.05
CA LYS A 387 18.92 5.38 8.56
C LYS A 387 18.18 4.71 9.72
N VAL A 388 18.92 4.20 10.72
CA VAL A 388 18.34 3.65 11.96
C VAL A 388 17.53 4.72 12.69
N ALA A 389 18.09 5.92 12.88
CA ALA A 389 17.42 7.02 13.55
C ALA A 389 16.12 7.43 12.84
N PHE A 390 16.10 7.49 11.50
CA PHE A 390 14.87 7.79 10.76
C PHE A 390 13.79 6.71 10.92
N ARG A 391 14.17 5.43 10.96
CA ARG A 391 13.22 4.32 11.19
C ARG A 391 12.64 4.36 12.59
N VAL A 392 13.49 4.57 13.61
CA VAL A 392 13.05 4.71 15.01
C VAL A 392 12.14 5.94 15.15
N PHE A 393 12.56 7.10 14.65
CA PHE A 393 11.76 8.32 14.67
C PHE A 393 10.40 8.14 14.02
N PHE A 394 10.34 7.56 12.82
CA PHE A 394 9.08 7.31 12.13
C PHE A 394 8.20 6.30 12.87
N GLY A 395 8.78 5.24 13.43
CA GLY A 395 8.06 4.28 14.25
C GLY A 395 7.47 4.92 15.52
N CYS A 396 8.26 5.72 16.25
CA CYS A 396 7.80 6.45 17.43
C CYS A 396 6.69 7.46 17.08
N LEU A 397 6.83 8.19 15.98
CA LEU A 397 5.82 9.15 15.52
C LEU A 397 4.49 8.45 15.18
N THR A 398 4.55 7.34 14.44
CA THR A 398 3.33 6.59 14.07
C THR A 398 2.69 5.93 15.28
N PHE A 399 3.47 5.42 16.24
CA PHE A 399 2.96 4.93 17.53
C PHE A 399 2.28 6.03 18.34
N PHE A 400 2.90 7.20 18.46
CA PHE A 400 2.31 8.34 19.17
C PHE A 400 0.97 8.73 18.57
N ILE A 401 0.87 8.84 17.24
CA ILE A 401 -0.40 9.15 16.56
C ILE A 401 -1.43 8.03 16.80
N ALA A 402 -1.00 6.77 16.80
CA ALA A 402 -1.90 5.64 17.03
C ALA A 402 -2.51 5.64 18.44
N VAL A 403 -1.74 6.03 19.45
CA VAL A 403 -2.23 6.18 20.83
C VAL A 403 -3.06 7.46 20.98
N ALA A 404 -2.64 8.57 20.37
CA ALA A 404 -3.31 9.85 20.49
C ALA A 404 -4.70 9.86 19.83
N ILE A 405 -4.87 9.17 18.70
CA ILE A 405 -6.08 9.27 17.86
C ILE A 405 -6.67 7.87 17.54
N PRO A 406 -7.11 7.09 18.54
CA PRO A 406 -7.52 5.68 18.36
C PRO A 406 -8.77 5.50 17.49
N PHE A 407 -9.60 6.55 17.37
CA PHE A 407 -10.81 6.56 16.55
C PHE A 407 -10.54 6.66 15.04
N LEU A 408 -9.29 6.79 14.58
CA LEU A 408 -8.94 6.89 13.15
C LEU A 408 -9.54 5.75 12.31
N ARG A 409 -9.70 4.55 12.88
CA ARG A 409 -10.34 3.43 12.16
C ARG A 409 -11.85 3.63 11.96
N GLY A 410 -12.51 4.31 12.89
CA GLY A 410 -13.94 4.62 12.81
C GLY A 410 -14.28 5.65 11.74
N ILE A 411 -13.30 6.40 11.24
CA ILE A 411 -13.48 7.45 10.22
C ILE A 411 -13.08 6.99 8.82
N ALA A 412 -13.13 5.68 8.55
CA ALA A 412 -12.73 5.07 7.29
C ALA A 412 -13.31 5.76 6.05
N GLY A 413 -14.59 6.16 6.09
CA GLY A 413 -15.23 6.88 4.98
C GLY A 413 -14.60 8.24 4.68
N LEU A 414 -14.33 9.04 5.72
CA LEU A 414 -13.59 10.30 5.59
C LEU A 414 -12.16 10.04 5.07
N ILE A 415 -11.50 9.01 5.58
CA ILE A 415 -10.13 8.70 5.18
C ILE A 415 -10.06 8.33 3.70
N GLY A 416 -11.00 7.51 3.23
CA GLY A 416 -11.16 7.19 1.82
C GLY A 416 -11.42 8.43 0.97
N GLY A 417 -12.32 9.32 1.41
CA GLY A 417 -12.65 10.58 0.73
C GLY A 417 -11.45 11.48 0.47
N ILE A 418 -10.60 11.68 1.48
CA ILE A 418 -9.37 12.49 1.38
C ILE A 418 -8.34 11.84 0.45
N ALA A 419 -8.31 10.50 0.38
CA ALA A 419 -7.37 9.76 -0.46
C ALA A 419 -7.79 9.68 -1.95
N LEU A 420 -9.09 9.81 -2.24
CA LEU A 420 -9.67 9.66 -3.59
C LEU A 420 -8.99 10.48 -4.69
N PRO A 421 -8.58 11.76 -4.48
CA PRO A 421 -7.96 12.52 -5.54
C PRO A 421 -6.64 11.89 -6.01
N LEU A 422 -5.81 11.43 -5.06
CA LEU A 422 -4.53 10.79 -5.39
C LEU A 422 -4.74 9.47 -6.16
N THR A 423 -5.82 8.75 -5.87
CA THR A 423 -6.06 7.42 -6.47
C THR A 423 -6.83 7.44 -7.78
N LEU A 424 -7.84 8.31 -7.92
CA LEU A 424 -8.76 8.31 -9.06
C LEU A 424 -8.64 9.53 -9.95
N ALA A 425 -8.25 10.69 -9.41
CA ALA A 425 -8.31 11.96 -10.14
C ALA A 425 -6.96 12.40 -10.71
N TYR A 426 -5.93 12.46 -9.87
CA TYR A 426 -4.62 12.98 -10.25
C TYR A 426 -3.97 12.20 -11.39
N PRO A 427 -3.96 10.85 -11.42
CA PRO A 427 -3.38 10.12 -12.56
C PRO A 427 -4.01 10.49 -13.91
N CYS A 428 -5.32 10.78 -13.94
CA CYS A 428 -6.02 11.22 -15.14
C CYS A 428 -5.55 12.61 -15.61
N PHE A 429 -5.44 13.57 -14.68
CA PHE A 429 -4.94 14.91 -15.02
C PHE A 429 -3.43 14.90 -15.35
N MET A 430 -2.64 14.07 -14.67
CA MET A 430 -1.23 13.84 -15.01
C MET A 430 -1.10 13.28 -16.42
N TRP A 431 -1.98 12.36 -16.84
CA TRP A 431 -2.00 11.85 -18.20
C TRP A 431 -2.22 12.96 -19.23
N ILE A 432 -3.24 13.80 -19.02
CA ILE A 432 -3.58 14.87 -19.96
C ILE A 432 -2.46 15.92 -20.05
N THR A 433 -1.87 16.29 -18.92
CA THR A 433 -0.81 17.31 -18.87
C THR A 433 0.49 16.84 -19.49
N ILE A 434 0.88 15.58 -19.24
CA ILE A 434 2.15 15.01 -19.70
C ILE A 434 2.05 14.51 -21.15
N LYS A 435 1.05 13.69 -21.47
CA LYS A 435 0.89 13.10 -22.82
C LYS A 435 0.27 14.07 -23.83
N LYS A 436 -0.40 15.13 -23.36
CA LYS A 436 -1.05 16.15 -24.20
C LYS A 436 -1.89 15.54 -25.35
N PRO A 437 -2.81 14.59 -25.06
CA PRO A 437 -3.69 14.05 -26.09
C PRO A 437 -4.52 15.18 -26.72
N LYS A 438 -4.80 15.08 -28.02
CA LYS A 438 -5.63 16.09 -28.71
C LYS A 438 -6.97 16.23 -27.98
N ARG A 439 -7.41 17.47 -27.77
CA ARG A 439 -8.68 17.75 -27.08
C ARG A 439 -9.83 17.04 -27.80
N PHE A 440 -10.82 16.59 -27.01
CA PHE A 440 -11.99 15.85 -27.49
C PHE A 440 -11.72 14.47 -28.13
N THR A 441 -10.48 13.98 -28.10
CA THR A 441 -10.23 12.55 -28.36
C THR A 441 -10.75 11.69 -27.21
N ALA A 442 -11.04 10.41 -27.48
CA ALA A 442 -11.54 9.47 -26.48
C ALA A 442 -10.67 9.45 -25.20
N MET A 443 -9.34 9.38 -25.34
CA MET A 443 -8.42 9.40 -24.19
C MET A 443 -8.43 10.73 -23.43
N TRP A 444 -8.63 11.86 -24.12
CA TRP A 444 -8.78 13.14 -23.43
C TRP A 444 -10.11 13.20 -22.68
N CYS A 445 -11.23 12.82 -23.31
CA CYS A 445 -12.56 12.84 -22.70
C CYS A 445 -12.65 11.91 -21.49
N ILE A 446 -12.18 10.66 -21.61
CA ILE A 446 -12.19 9.69 -20.51
C ILE A 446 -11.43 10.23 -19.31
N ASN A 447 -10.20 10.72 -19.51
CA ASN A 447 -9.39 11.24 -18.39
C ASN A 447 -9.95 12.54 -17.81
N MET A 448 -10.53 13.42 -18.63
CA MET A 448 -11.15 14.65 -18.14
C MET A 448 -12.41 14.33 -17.31
N ILE A 449 -13.26 13.44 -17.79
CA ILE A 449 -14.50 13.04 -17.11
C ILE A 449 -14.17 12.33 -15.81
N LEU A 450 -13.33 11.28 -15.86
CA LEU A 450 -12.92 10.55 -14.66
C LEU A 450 -12.21 11.50 -13.67
N GLY A 451 -11.21 12.26 -14.12
CA GLY A 451 -10.51 13.22 -13.24
C GLY A 451 -11.44 14.20 -12.53
N SER A 452 -12.42 14.74 -13.25
CA SER A 452 -13.39 15.69 -12.69
C SER A 452 -14.37 15.01 -11.73
N ILE A 453 -14.94 13.86 -12.11
CA ILE A 453 -15.84 13.08 -11.24
C ILE A 453 -15.10 12.65 -9.97
N GLY A 454 -13.84 12.22 -10.07
CA GLY A 454 -13.05 11.78 -8.91
C GLY A 454 -12.79 12.93 -7.93
N THR A 455 -12.59 14.15 -8.45
CA THR A 455 -12.42 15.36 -7.63
C THR A 455 -13.72 15.72 -6.91
N ILE A 456 -14.85 15.72 -7.63
CA ILE A 456 -16.18 16.00 -7.05
C ILE A 456 -16.53 14.92 -6.01
N ALA A 457 -16.31 13.65 -6.33
CA ALA A 457 -16.56 12.52 -5.44
C ALA A 457 -15.74 12.64 -4.15
N SER A 458 -14.48 13.07 -4.22
CA SER A 458 -13.65 13.30 -3.02
C SER A 458 -14.29 14.30 -2.06
N VAL A 459 -14.83 15.43 -2.58
CA VAL A 459 -15.50 16.43 -1.74
C VAL A 459 -16.77 15.86 -1.11
N LEU A 460 -17.62 15.22 -1.91
CA LEU A 460 -18.90 14.65 -1.44
C LEU A 460 -18.70 13.53 -0.41
N VAL A 461 -17.76 12.62 -0.68
CA VAL A 461 -17.39 11.51 0.22
C VAL A 461 -16.80 12.03 1.52
N SER A 462 -15.89 13.01 1.45
CA SER A 462 -15.33 13.63 2.65
C SER A 462 -16.41 14.33 3.48
N ALA A 463 -17.34 15.03 2.84
CA ALA A 463 -18.49 15.63 3.52
C ALA A 463 -19.39 14.57 4.17
N GLY A 464 -19.66 13.45 3.51
CA GLY A 464 -20.39 12.30 4.09
C GLY A 464 -19.67 11.68 5.29
N GLY A 465 -18.34 11.55 5.22
CA GLY A 465 -17.51 11.10 6.33
C GLY A 465 -17.60 12.03 7.54
N ILE A 466 -17.51 13.35 7.31
CA ILE A 466 -17.66 14.36 8.38
C ILE A 466 -19.07 14.31 8.97
N TYR A 467 -20.12 14.27 8.12
CA TYR A 467 -21.50 14.19 8.58
C TYR A 467 -21.74 12.96 9.47
N SER A 468 -21.21 11.80 9.04
CA SER A 468 -21.33 10.53 9.80
C SER A 468 -20.65 10.59 11.16
N LEU A 469 -19.72 11.53 11.37
CA LEU A 469 -19.07 11.76 12.65
C LEU A 469 -19.84 12.73 13.53
N VAL A 470 -20.34 13.82 12.95
CA VAL A 470 -20.99 14.89 13.70
C VAL A 470 -22.38 14.48 14.18
N GLN A 471 -23.15 13.78 13.34
CA GLN A 471 -24.58 13.55 13.59
C GLN A 471 -24.91 12.64 14.80
N PRO A 472 -24.13 11.57 15.08
CA PRO A 472 -24.33 10.76 16.29
C PRO A 472 -23.84 11.42 17.59
N GLY A 473 -23.12 12.56 17.50
CA GLY A 473 -22.26 13.06 18.56
C GLY A 473 -20.88 12.39 18.50
N ILE A 474 -19.83 13.20 18.53
CA ILE A 474 -18.45 12.74 18.42
C ILE A 474 -17.99 12.20 19.79
N ASP A 475 -17.97 10.88 20.02
CA ASP A 475 -17.21 10.29 21.14
C ASP A 475 -15.72 10.18 20.74
N VAL A 476 -15.06 11.34 20.62
CA VAL A 476 -13.63 11.42 20.35
C VAL A 476 -12.90 11.40 21.68
N ARG A 477 -12.29 10.25 21.94
CA ARG A 477 -11.39 10.08 23.08
C ARG A 477 -9.97 10.09 22.59
N PHE A 478 -9.27 11.17 22.90
CA PHE A 478 -7.83 11.26 22.69
C PHE A 478 -7.11 10.48 23.79
N PHE A 479 -6.05 9.77 23.42
CA PHE A 479 -5.24 9.00 24.38
C PHE A 479 -6.00 7.90 25.16
N ASP A 480 -7.11 7.38 24.62
CA ASP A 480 -7.90 6.28 25.21
C ASP A 480 -8.14 5.13 24.18
N PRO A 481 -7.11 4.30 23.88
CA PRO A 481 -7.13 3.29 22.81
C PRO A 481 -7.79 1.91 23.09
#